data_AF-A0A832SIK1-F1
#
_entry.id   AF-A0A832SIK1-F1
#
_cell.length_a   1.000
_cell.length_b   1.000
_cell.length_c   1.000
_cell.angle_alpha   90.00
_cell.angle_beta   90.00
_cell.angle_gamma   90.00
#
_symmetry.space_group_name_H-M   'P 1'
#
loop_
_entity.id
_entity.type
_entity.pdbx_description
1 polymer ?
#
loop_
_entity_poly.entity_id
_entity_poly.type
_entity_poly.pdbx_seq_one_letter_code
_entity_poly.pdbx_strand_id
1 'polypeptide(L)'
;MGVEICRSLLECLGALGRSQRLYAAAGLVDEEGLEAASRAAGELRVLVGDSGPVPRPVYERWREVVRVYPSLHAKFYIFAEDAGPSAALVGSADLTAGGLRGNLEAVVLIRGEAARPLADMFNRLWARALPLTEDYVADWEGPEEALRKPWGEAVKRANERLAEILGVSAHCLSRHDPLNCARLVARAVRSRFEGCGDLPENCAARATGVSAKALLSAPPSAVLAGHYVCWARALAARLLEGKVGRLDSGMEAYEAAVQAGAESCWGEAKRAAEEELERLEDSNYRDNYVRWPIPYRLLFLAMTLPATGCRILGREVRTKKRGVARVERELYC
;
A
#
# COMPACT_ATOMS: atom_id res chain seq x y z
N MET A 1 -6.19 -13.53 39.58
CA MET A 1 -5.99 -13.52 38.11
C MET A 1 -4.57 -13.06 37.87
N GLY A 2 -3.72 -13.90 37.28
CA GLY A 2 -2.37 -13.51 36.88
C GLY A 2 -2.40 -13.06 35.41
N VAL A 3 -1.78 -11.93 35.11
CA VAL A 3 -1.50 -11.49 33.74
C VAL A 3 -0.17 -12.13 33.35
N GLU A 4 -0.16 -12.94 32.31
CA GLU A 4 1.06 -13.55 31.77
C GLU A 4 1.38 -12.89 30.43
N ILE A 5 2.64 -12.47 30.26
CA ILE A 5 3.13 -11.81 29.04
C ILE A 5 4.11 -12.76 28.35
N CYS A 6 3.80 -13.15 27.12
CA CYS A 6 4.70 -13.95 26.30
C CYS A 6 5.64 -13.06 25.48
N ARG A 7 6.82 -13.57 25.14
CA ARG A 7 7.79 -12.87 24.30
C ARG A 7 7.43 -12.96 22.82
N SER A 8 6.66 -13.97 22.43
CA SER A 8 6.11 -14.10 21.09
C SER A 8 4.76 -14.81 21.07
N LEU A 9 4.03 -14.65 19.96
CA LEU A 9 2.77 -15.37 19.75
C LEU A 9 3.00 -16.89 19.69
N LEU A 10 4.12 -17.33 19.08
CA LEU A 10 4.45 -18.75 18.97
C LEU A 10 4.70 -19.40 20.34
N GLU A 11 5.37 -18.69 21.25
CA GLU A 11 5.59 -19.16 22.63
C GLU A 11 4.25 -19.38 23.35
N CYS A 12 3.35 -18.40 23.25
CA CYS A 12 2.04 -18.45 23.87
C CYS A 12 1.14 -19.55 23.27
N LEU A 13 1.17 -19.75 21.95
CA LEU A 13 0.49 -20.87 21.28
C LEU A 13 1.02 -22.21 21.81
N GLY A 14 2.33 -22.34 21.99
CA GLY A 14 2.95 -23.55 22.54
C GLY A 14 2.57 -23.80 24.01
N ALA A 15 2.53 -22.76 24.84
CA ALA A 15 2.24 -22.86 26.27
C ALA A 15 0.80 -23.31 26.58
N LEU A 16 -0.16 -23.02 25.70
CA LEU A 16 -1.55 -23.46 25.84
C LEU A 16 -1.80 -24.89 25.33
N GLY A 17 -0.87 -25.43 24.54
CA GLY A 17 -1.04 -26.72 23.89
C GLY A 17 -2.11 -26.72 22.80
N ARG A 18 -2.50 -27.90 22.34
CA ARG A 18 -3.53 -28.07 21.31
C ARG A 18 -4.92 -27.99 21.94
N SER A 19 -5.72 -27.04 21.46
CA SER A 19 -7.13 -26.87 21.84
C SER A 19 -8.07 -27.60 20.90
N GLN A 20 -9.31 -27.86 21.33
CA GLN A 20 -10.35 -28.33 20.41
C GLN A 20 -10.65 -27.29 19.32
N ARG A 21 -10.77 -26.01 19.70
CA ARG A 21 -11.15 -24.92 18.79
C ARG A 21 -10.27 -23.69 19.01
N LEU A 22 -9.81 -23.09 17.92
CA LEU A 22 -9.11 -21.82 17.90
C LEU A 22 -9.82 -20.82 16.99
N TYR A 23 -10.17 -19.67 17.55
CA TYR A 23 -10.73 -18.55 16.81
C TYR A 23 -9.74 -17.38 16.84
N ALA A 24 -9.25 -16.98 15.66
CA ALA A 24 -8.25 -15.93 15.52
C ALA A 24 -8.83 -14.72 14.82
N ALA A 25 -8.56 -13.52 15.32
CA ALA A 25 -8.75 -12.27 14.61
C ALA A 25 -7.38 -11.62 14.47
N ALA A 26 -7.01 -11.26 13.25
CA ALA A 26 -5.77 -10.55 12.94
C ALA A 26 -6.01 -9.55 11.80
N GLY A 27 -5.18 -8.51 11.72
CA GLY A 27 -5.20 -7.58 10.59
C GLY A 27 -4.57 -8.19 9.35
N LEU A 28 -3.57 -9.06 9.50
CA LEU A 28 -2.84 -9.71 8.42
C LEU A 28 -2.65 -11.20 8.70
N VAL A 29 -2.54 -11.99 7.62
CA VAL A 29 -2.28 -13.43 7.67
C VAL A 29 -1.26 -13.86 6.61
N ASP A 30 -0.50 -14.90 6.90
CA ASP A 30 0.26 -15.67 5.91
C ASP A 30 0.15 -17.19 6.14
N GLU A 31 0.79 -17.99 5.29
CA GLU A 31 0.77 -19.44 5.40
C GLU A 31 1.35 -19.96 6.72
N GLU A 32 2.49 -19.41 7.16
CA GLU A 32 3.18 -19.88 8.36
C GLU A 32 2.33 -19.61 9.61
N GLY A 33 1.72 -18.43 9.67
CA GLY A 33 0.74 -18.06 10.68
C GLY A 33 -0.40 -19.07 10.77
N LEU A 34 -1.05 -19.34 9.63
CA LEU A 34 -2.19 -20.26 9.57
C LEU A 34 -1.78 -21.70 9.90
N GLU A 35 -0.60 -22.14 9.48
CA GLU A 35 -0.06 -23.46 9.84
C GLU A 35 0.22 -23.58 11.33
N ALA A 36 0.78 -22.54 11.96
CA ALA A 36 0.98 -22.52 13.41
C ALA A 36 -0.37 -22.60 14.16
N ALA A 37 -1.36 -21.80 13.75
CA ALA A 37 -2.69 -21.83 14.34
C ALA A 37 -3.39 -23.18 14.15
N SER A 38 -3.30 -23.77 12.95
CA SER A 38 -3.89 -25.08 12.63
C SER A 38 -3.27 -26.22 13.46
N ARG A 39 -1.96 -26.15 13.75
CA ARG A 39 -1.31 -27.11 14.65
C ARG A 39 -1.81 -26.99 16.10
N ALA A 40 -2.20 -25.79 16.52
CA ALA A 40 -2.72 -25.51 17.86
C ALA A 40 -4.21 -25.83 18.04
N ALA A 41 -4.93 -26.30 17.01
CA ALA A 41 -6.38 -26.45 17.06
C ALA A 41 -6.94 -27.68 16.32
N GLY A 42 -8.04 -28.25 16.81
CA GLY A 42 -8.88 -29.20 16.08
C GLY A 42 -9.69 -28.53 14.97
N GLU A 43 -10.38 -27.44 15.31
CA GLU A 43 -11.09 -26.56 14.39
C GLU A 43 -10.47 -25.15 14.43
N LEU A 44 -10.30 -24.55 13.25
CA LEU A 44 -9.76 -23.20 13.10
C LEU A 44 -10.78 -22.30 12.40
N ARG A 45 -10.97 -21.09 12.93
CA ARG A 45 -11.65 -19.99 12.24
C ARG A 45 -10.84 -18.71 12.36
N VAL A 46 -10.70 -17.99 11.26
CA VAL A 46 -9.84 -16.81 11.18
C VAL A 46 -10.57 -15.65 10.56
N LEU A 47 -10.57 -14.52 11.26
CA LEU A 47 -10.95 -13.22 10.74
C LEU A 47 -9.68 -12.47 10.33
N VAL A 48 -9.65 -11.99 9.09
CA VAL A 48 -8.60 -11.13 8.56
C VAL A 48 -9.15 -9.75 8.21
N GLY A 49 -8.35 -8.70 8.39
CA GLY A 49 -8.66 -7.36 7.90
C GLY A 49 -8.54 -7.23 6.38
N ASP A 50 -9.09 -6.15 5.84
CA ASP A 50 -9.00 -5.76 4.43
C ASP A 50 -7.90 -4.70 4.17
N SER A 51 -7.08 -4.39 5.18
CA SER A 51 -6.03 -3.37 5.08
C SER A 51 -4.84 -3.78 4.21
N GLY A 52 -4.70 -5.07 3.88
CA GLY A 52 -3.65 -5.60 3.01
C GLY A 52 -4.15 -6.80 2.22
N PRO A 53 -3.50 -7.13 1.09
CA PRO A 53 -3.89 -8.28 0.29
C PRO A 53 -3.65 -9.59 1.06
N VAL A 54 -4.53 -10.56 0.86
CA VAL A 54 -4.35 -11.92 1.35
C VAL A 54 -3.47 -12.69 0.34
N PRO A 55 -2.42 -13.41 0.80
CA PRO A 55 -1.57 -14.16 -0.12
C PRO A 55 -2.32 -15.25 -0.88
N ARG A 56 -2.02 -15.44 -2.18
CA ARG A 56 -2.65 -16.50 -3.00
C ARG A 56 -2.59 -17.89 -2.35
N PRO A 57 -1.45 -18.35 -1.79
CA PRO A 57 -1.43 -19.64 -1.12
C PRO A 57 -2.38 -19.74 0.09
N VAL A 58 -2.61 -18.62 0.79
CA VAL A 58 -3.62 -18.55 1.85
C VAL A 58 -5.03 -18.77 1.28
N TYR A 59 -5.36 -18.08 0.19
CA TYR A 59 -6.65 -18.26 -0.47
C TYR A 59 -6.86 -19.69 -0.98
N GLU A 60 -5.89 -20.25 -1.69
CA GLU A 60 -6.01 -21.57 -2.32
C GLU A 60 -6.22 -22.68 -1.28
N ARG A 61 -5.57 -22.58 -0.12
CA ARG A 61 -5.57 -23.63 0.90
C ARG A 61 -6.52 -23.38 2.07
N TRP A 62 -6.78 -22.12 2.43
CA TRP A 62 -7.41 -21.76 3.71
C TRP A 62 -8.69 -20.93 3.59
N ARG A 63 -9.17 -20.61 2.38
CA ARG A 63 -10.38 -19.78 2.19
C ARG A 63 -11.63 -20.24 2.94
N GLU A 64 -11.76 -21.53 3.24
CA GLU A 64 -12.92 -22.06 3.96
C GLU A 64 -12.92 -21.73 5.45
N VAL A 65 -11.73 -21.48 6.02
CA VAL A 65 -11.57 -21.14 7.45
C VAL A 65 -11.29 -19.66 7.66
N VAL A 66 -10.97 -18.91 6.60
CA VAL A 66 -10.68 -17.47 6.63
C VAL A 66 -11.89 -16.67 6.14
N ARG A 67 -12.27 -15.65 6.90
CA ARG A 67 -13.26 -14.64 6.49
C ARG A 67 -12.68 -13.24 6.63
N VAL A 68 -13.12 -12.33 5.77
CA VAL A 68 -12.66 -10.95 5.75
C VAL A 68 -13.63 -10.07 6.52
N TYR A 69 -13.11 -9.25 7.45
CA TYR A 69 -13.89 -8.24 8.14
C TYR A 69 -13.32 -6.85 7.82
N PRO A 70 -14.11 -5.96 7.19
CA PRO A 70 -13.64 -4.63 6.83
C PRO A 70 -13.11 -3.83 8.03
N SER A 71 -11.96 -3.19 7.86
CA SER A 71 -11.28 -2.36 8.87
C SER A 71 -10.92 -3.10 10.17
N LEU A 72 -10.77 -4.43 10.15
CA LEU A 72 -10.29 -5.19 11.31
C LEU A 72 -8.79 -4.94 11.54
N HIS A 73 -8.46 -4.32 12.67
CA HIS A 73 -7.07 -4.14 13.12
C HIS A 73 -6.74 -4.90 14.41
N ALA A 74 -7.77 -5.44 15.09
CA ALA A 74 -7.61 -6.15 16.35
C ALA A 74 -6.84 -7.46 16.17
N LYS A 75 -5.95 -7.79 17.12
CA LYS A 75 -5.28 -9.09 17.18
C LYS A 75 -5.63 -9.82 18.47
N PHE A 76 -6.37 -10.91 18.34
CA PHE A 76 -6.68 -11.78 19.47
C PHE A 76 -6.97 -13.20 19.02
N TYR A 77 -6.68 -14.15 19.91
CA TYR A 77 -6.71 -15.59 19.63
C TYR A 77 -7.42 -16.29 20.78
N ILE A 78 -8.46 -17.05 20.51
CA ILE A 78 -9.37 -17.60 21.53
C ILE A 78 -9.34 -19.11 21.44
N PHE A 79 -8.96 -19.73 22.54
CA PHE A 79 -8.88 -21.18 22.70
C PHE A 79 -10.15 -21.62 23.41
N ALA A 80 -10.84 -22.61 22.85
CA ALA A 80 -12.09 -23.10 23.38
C ALA A 80 -12.15 -24.62 23.37
N GLU A 81 -12.73 -25.15 24.44
CA GLU A 81 -13.09 -26.55 24.63
C GLU A 81 -14.62 -26.67 24.58
N ASP A 82 -15.18 -27.88 24.69
CA ASP A 82 -16.64 -28.12 24.67
C ASP A 82 -17.40 -27.27 25.70
N ALA A 83 -16.79 -27.04 26.87
CA ALA A 83 -17.37 -26.24 27.95
C ALA A 83 -17.37 -24.72 27.68
N GLY A 84 -16.63 -24.25 26.66
CA GLY A 84 -16.52 -22.83 26.31
C GLY A 84 -15.07 -22.34 26.19
N PRO A 85 -14.84 -21.02 26.16
CA PRO A 85 -13.50 -20.44 26.05
C PRO A 85 -12.65 -20.75 27.29
N SER A 86 -11.49 -21.36 27.07
CA SER A 86 -10.54 -21.76 28.12
C SER A 86 -9.41 -20.75 28.29
N ALA A 87 -9.04 -20.04 27.22
CA ALA A 87 -8.04 -18.99 27.23
C ALA A 87 -8.20 -18.03 26.04
N ALA A 88 -7.59 -16.86 26.14
CA ALA A 88 -7.41 -15.95 25.03
C ALA A 88 -6.05 -15.24 25.09
N LEU A 89 -5.51 -14.94 23.92
CA LEU A 89 -4.33 -14.11 23.73
C LEU A 89 -4.79 -12.78 23.11
N VAL A 90 -4.27 -11.66 23.58
CA VAL A 90 -4.53 -10.33 23.01
C VAL A 90 -3.21 -9.60 22.89
N GLY A 91 -2.96 -8.93 21.77
CA GLY A 91 -1.68 -8.28 21.57
C GLY A 91 -1.53 -7.50 20.28
N SER A 92 -0.27 -7.27 19.91
CA SER A 92 0.14 -6.61 18.68
C SER A 92 0.43 -7.58 17.53
N ALA A 93 0.69 -8.85 17.82
CA ALA A 93 1.10 -9.85 16.84
C ALA A 93 -0.04 -10.24 15.88
N ASP A 94 0.16 -10.02 14.57
CA ASP A 94 -0.66 -10.60 13.51
C ASP A 94 -0.31 -12.08 13.27
N LEU A 95 -1.18 -12.81 12.56
CA LEU A 95 -0.98 -14.23 12.28
C LEU A 95 -0.07 -14.41 11.06
N THR A 96 1.17 -13.98 11.20
CA THR A 96 2.21 -13.99 10.15
C THR A 96 3.52 -14.55 10.71
N ALA A 97 4.46 -14.97 9.86
CA ALA A 97 5.81 -15.35 10.27
C ALA A 97 6.48 -14.25 11.13
N GLY A 98 6.29 -12.98 10.75
CA GLY A 98 6.75 -11.81 11.50
C GLY A 98 6.14 -11.74 12.90
N GLY A 99 4.81 -11.83 13.02
CA GLY A 99 4.12 -11.80 14.32
C GLY A 99 4.39 -13.03 15.20
N LEU A 100 4.73 -14.18 14.59
CA LEU A 100 5.09 -15.39 15.32
C LEU A 100 6.50 -15.35 15.91
N ARG A 101 7.48 -14.87 15.15
CA ARG A 101 8.91 -15.07 15.48
C ARG A 101 9.83 -13.88 15.23
N GLY A 102 9.46 -12.95 14.34
CA GLY A 102 10.37 -11.92 13.84
C GLY A 102 10.26 -10.56 14.54
N ASN A 103 9.04 -10.14 14.86
CA ASN A 103 8.77 -8.81 15.40
C ASN A 103 8.92 -8.76 16.92
N LEU A 104 9.20 -7.57 17.45
CA LEU A 104 9.03 -7.28 18.87
C LEU A 104 7.53 -7.07 19.15
N GLU A 105 6.88 -8.10 19.67
CA GLU A 105 5.45 -8.11 19.93
C GLU A 105 5.15 -8.15 21.43
N ALA A 106 4.00 -7.58 21.83
CA ALA A 106 3.45 -7.77 23.17
C ALA A 106 2.20 -8.64 23.08
N VAL A 107 2.19 -9.77 23.78
CA VAL A 107 1.04 -10.69 23.84
C VAL A 107 0.70 -10.99 25.29
N VAL A 108 -0.56 -10.73 25.64
CA VAL A 108 -1.13 -10.96 26.96
C VAL A 108 -2.02 -12.20 26.93
N LEU A 109 -1.77 -13.11 27.87
CA LEU A 109 -2.60 -14.29 28.08
C LEU A 109 -3.66 -14.06 29.16
N ILE A 110 -4.90 -14.37 28.81
CA ILE A 110 -6.10 -14.33 29.64
C ILE A 110 -6.63 -15.76 29.77
N ARG A 111 -6.93 -16.24 31.00
CA ARG A 111 -7.39 -17.61 31.25
C ARG A 111 -8.82 -17.67 31.78
N GLY A 112 -9.51 -18.76 31.46
CA GLY A 112 -10.85 -19.10 31.94
C GLY A 112 -11.94 -18.15 31.43
N GLU A 113 -13.00 -17.98 32.22
CA GLU A 113 -14.18 -17.17 31.88
C GLU A 113 -13.87 -15.71 31.51
N ALA A 114 -12.71 -15.17 31.91
CA ALA A 114 -12.27 -13.84 31.48
C ALA A 114 -12.05 -13.73 29.95
N ALA A 115 -11.89 -14.86 29.24
CA ALA A 115 -11.82 -14.89 27.78
C ALA A 115 -13.19 -14.79 27.08
N ARG A 116 -14.30 -14.98 27.81
CA ARG A 116 -15.66 -15.01 27.24
C ARG A 116 -16.06 -13.73 26.47
N PRO A 117 -15.75 -12.51 26.93
CA PRO A 117 -16.06 -11.29 26.18
C PRO A 117 -15.41 -11.24 24.78
N LEU A 118 -14.21 -11.80 24.63
CA LEU A 118 -13.52 -11.90 23.34
C LEU A 118 -14.21 -12.92 22.42
N ALA A 119 -14.67 -14.05 22.98
CA ALA A 119 -15.45 -15.05 22.23
C ALA A 119 -16.76 -14.45 21.70
N ASP A 120 -17.48 -13.71 22.53
CA ASP A 120 -18.71 -13.03 22.11
C ASP A 120 -18.43 -11.98 21.02
N MET A 121 -17.31 -11.26 21.14
CA MET A 121 -16.87 -10.31 20.12
C MET A 121 -16.55 -11.02 18.81
N PHE A 122 -15.77 -12.11 18.84
CA PHE A 122 -15.46 -12.89 17.65
C PHE A 122 -16.73 -13.35 16.93
N ASN A 123 -17.69 -13.93 17.66
CA ASN A 123 -18.93 -14.44 17.09
C ASN A 123 -19.73 -13.34 16.38
N ARG A 124 -19.79 -12.12 16.96
CA ARG A 124 -20.43 -10.97 16.32
C ARG A 124 -19.72 -10.54 15.04
N LEU A 125 -18.40 -10.52 15.04
CA LEU A 125 -17.60 -10.17 13.86
C LEU A 125 -17.75 -11.24 12.77
N TRP A 126 -17.65 -12.52 13.14
CA TRP A 126 -17.77 -13.67 12.24
C TRP A 126 -19.10 -13.72 11.48
N ALA A 127 -20.19 -13.42 12.18
CA ALA A 127 -21.54 -13.39 11.59
C ALA A 127 -21.68 -12.30 10.50
N ARG A 128 -20.84 -11.25 10.54
CA ARG A 128 -20.85 -10.12 9.60
C ARG A 128 -19.68 -10.16 8.61
N ALA A 129 -18.73 -11.07 8.81
CA ALA A 129 -17.56 -11.19 7.97
C ALA A 129 -17.91 -11.79 6.61
N LEU A 130 -17.25 -11.29 5.59
CA LEU A 130 -17.41 -11.69 4.20
C LEU A 130 -16.59 -12.97 3.93
N PRO A 131 -17.02 -13.84 3.01
CA PRO A 131 -16.19 -14.94 2.55
C PRO A 131 -14.90 -14.41 1.92
N LEU A 132 -13.80 -15.16 2.03
CA LEU A 132 -12.58 -14.83 1.30
C LEU A 132 -12.75 -15.18 -0.19
N THR A 133 -12.92 -14.18 -1.04
CA THR A 133 -13.00 -14.29 -2.51
C THR A 133 -11.68 -13.88 -3.17
N GLU A 134 -11.51 -14.17 -4.47
CA GLU A 134 -10.36 -13.71 -5.28
C GLU A 134 -10.14 -12.19 -5.20
N ASP A 135 -11.18 -11.39 -4.94
CA ASP A 135 -11.06 -9.92 -4.85
C ASP A 135 -10.13 -9.43 -3.73
N TYR A 136 -9.89 -10.27 -2.72
CA TYR A 136 -8.98 -9.99 -1.60
C TYR A 136 -7.58 -10.55 -1.82
N VAL A 137 -7.37 -11.29 -2.90
CA VAL A 137 -6.15 -12.02 -3.18
C VAL A 137 -5.22 -11.15 -4.02
N ALA A 138 -3.97 -11.06 -3.59
CA ALA A 138 -2.91 -10.68 -4.52
C ALA A 138 -2.06 -11.91 -4.81
N ASP A 139 -1.46 -11.93 -6.00
CA ASP A 139 -0.27 -12.72 -6.31
C ASP A 139 0.89 -12.23 -5.43
N TRP A 140 0.79 -12.51 -4.14
CA TRP A 140 1.70 -12.08 -3.09
C TRP A 140 2.57 -13.27 -2.69
N GLU A 141 3.83 -13.21 -3.08
CA GLU A 141 4.89 -14.06 -2.57
C GLU A 141 5.26 -13.55 -1.16
N GLY A 142 5.21 -14.43 -0.15
CA GLY A 142 5.09 -14.14 1.29
C GLY A 142 6.05 -13.10 1.94
N PRO A 143 5.84 -12.76 3.23
CA PRO A 143 6.54 -11.66 3.91
C PRO A 143 8.07 -11.85 4.06
N GLU A 144 8.59 -13.08 4.21
CA GLU A 144 10.03 -13.31 4.19
C GLU A 144 10.66 -13.09 2.80
N GLU A 145 9.88 -13.27 1.74
CA GLU A 145 10.31 -13.04 0.36
C GLU A 145 10.12 -11.57 -0.05
N ALA A 146 9.08 -10.90 0.47
CA ALA A 146 8.89 -9.46 0.39
C ALA A 146 10.00 -8.68 1.13
N LEU A 147 10.50 -9.20 2.25
CA LEU A 147 11.67 -8.67 2.97
C LEU A 147 13.00 -9.02 2.27
N ARG A 148 13.03 -10.08 1.44
CA ARG A 148 14.22 -10.49 0.66
C ARG A 148 14.29 -9.92 -0.75
N LYS A 149 13.22 -9.34 -1.32
CA LYS A 149 13.27 -8.81 -2.68
C LYS A 149 13.65 -7.31 -2.75
N PRO A 150 14.49 -6.92 -3.73
CA PRO A 150 15.09 -5.58 -3.87
C PRO A 150 14.11 -4.43 -4.24
N TRP A 151 12.79 -4.62 -4.09
CA TRP A 151 11.78 -3.67 -4.59
C TRP A 151 11.57 -2.44 -3.69
N GLY A 152 11.63 -2.63 -2.36
CA GLY A 152 11.74 -1.52 -1.42
C GLY A 152 13.02 -0.72 -1.63
N GLU A 153 14.11 -1.41 -1.99
CA GLU A 153 15.36 -0.74 -2.34
C GLU A 153 15.28 0.02 -3.66
N ALA A 154 14.52 -0.43 -4.66
CA ALA A 154 14.41 0.28 -5.94
C ALA A 154 13.76 1.65 -5.75
N VAL A 155 12.63 1.73 -5.04
CA VAL A 155 11.96 3.00 -4.72
C VAL A 155 12.83 3.84 -3.78
N LYS A 156 13.43 3.22 -2.75
CA LYS A 156 14.35 3.90 -1.83
C LYS A 156 15.55 4.50 -2.58
N ARG A 157 16.27 3.72 -3.37
CA ARG A 157 17.41 4.17 -4.20
C ARG A 157 16.98 5.26 -5.17
N ALA A 158 15.81 5.11 -5.81
CA ALA A 158 15.31 6.13 -6.73
C ALA A 158 15.04 7.45 -6.00
N ASN A 159 14.41 7.41 -4.83
CA ASN A 159 14.16 8.59 -4.00
C ASN A 159 15.46 9.20 -3.44
N GLU A 160 16.40 8.40 -2.96
CA GLU A 160 17.72 8.86 -2.48
C GLU A 160 18.50 9.52 -3.62
N ARG A 161 18.50 8.91 -4.80
CA ARG A 161 19.18 9.46 -5.98
C ARG A 161 18.53 10.73 -6.47
N LEU A 162 17.19 10.79 -6.50
CA LEU A 162 16.48 12.04 -6.80
C LEU A 162 16.78 13.12 -5.77
N ALA A 163 16.80 12.79 -4.47
CA ALA A 163 17.11 13.74 -3.40
C ALA A 163 18.50 14.34 -3.60
N GLU A 164 19.49 13.51 -3.90
CA GLU A 164 20.87 13.91 -4.18
C GLU A 164 20.96 14.80 -5.43
N ILE A 165 20.37 14.37 -6.55
CA ILE A 165 20.42 15.10 -7.83
C ILE A 165 19.76 16.48 -7.73
N LEU A 166 18.60 16.53 -7.06
CA LEU A 166 17.76 17.71 -6.96
C LEU A 166 18.15 18.62 -5.79
N GLY A 167 18.97 18.14 -4.85
CA GLY A 167 19.31 18.87 -3.63
C GLY A 167 18.09 19.13 -2.73
N VAL A 168 17.16 18.18 -2.67
CA VAL A 168 15.94 18.27 -1.84
C VAL A 168 15.96 17.22 -0.73
N SER A 169 15.14 17.42 0.30
CA SER A 169 15.02 16.44 1.39
C SER A 169 14.48 15.11 0.87
N ALA A 170 15.12 14.01 1.25
CA ALA A 170 14.62 12.67 0.98
C ALA A 170 13.21 12.46 1.57
N HIS A 171 12.85 13.19 2.63
CA HIS A 171 11.50 13.20 3.20
C HIS A 171 10.44 13.59 2.15
N CYS A 172 10.72 14.60 1.33
CA CYS A 172 9.79 15.08 0.30
C CYS A 172 9.53 14.09 -0.84
N LEU A 173 10.37 13.05 -0.96
CA LEU A 173 10.27 12.05 -2.01
C LEU A 173 9.76 10.70 -1.47
N SER A 174 9.93 10.45 -0.17
CA SER A 174 9.58 9.22 0.53
C SER A 174 8.25 9.26 1.29
N ARG A 175 7.56 10.41 1.29
CA ARG A 175 6.21 10.57 1.86
C ARG A 175 5.31 11.38 0.96
N HIS A 176 4.01 11.11 1.04
CA HIS A 176 3.02 11.89 0.32
C HIS A 176 2.72 13.18 1.09
N ASP A 177 3.41 14.27 0.71
CA ASP A 177 3.18 15.63 1.23
C ASP A 177 3.09 16.63 0.07
N PRO A 178 1.96 16.62 -0.67
CA PRO A 178 1.79 17.44 -1.86
C PRO A 178 1.72 18.95 -1.57
N LEU A 179 1.49 19.37 -0.34
CA LEU A 179 1.39 20.78 0.03
C LEU A 179 2.77 21.40 0.28
N ASN A 180 3.58 20.75 1.12
CA ASN A 180 4.86 21.32 1.53
C ASN A 180 5.97 21.05 0.51
N CYS A 181 5.94 19.89 -0.14
CA CYS A 181 7.05 19.44 -0.98
C CYS A 181 6.89 19.80 -2.46
N ALA A 182 5.67 19.96 -2.97
CA ALA A 182 5.43 20.07 -4.42
C ALA A 182 6.18 21.24 -5.07
N ARG A 183 6.11 22.44 -4.46
CA ARG A 183 6.76 23.64 -5.03
C ARG A 183 8.29 23.53 -5.00
N LEU A 184 8.85 22.98 -3.92
CA LEU A 184 10.29 22.80 -3.75
C LEU A 184 10.84 21.82 -4.78
N VAL A 185 10.24 20.64 -4.86
CA VAL A 185 10.67 19.59 -5.80
C VAL A 185 10.45 20.04 -7.25
N ALA A 186 9.31 20.65 -7.58
CA ALA A 186 9.06 21.12 -8.95
C ALA A 186 10.04 22.22 -9.39
N ARG A 187 10.45 23.11 -8.48
CA ARG A 187 11.48 24.13 -8.77
C ARG A 187 12.84 23.47 -8.99
N ALA A 188 13.22 22.52 -8.14
CA ALA A 188 14.48 21.80 -8.26
C ALA A 188 14.56 21.01 -9.57
N VAL A 189 13.50 20.28 -9.93
CA VAL A 189 13.41 19.52 -11.20
C VAL A 189 13.62 20.46 -12.39
N ARG A 190 12.92 21.60 -12.43
CA ARG A 190 13.05 22.57 -13.53
C ARG A 190 14.45 23.17 -13.62
N SER A 191 15.00 23.62 -12.50
CA SER A 191 16.30 24.29 -12.47
C SER A 191 17.44 23.33 -12.79
N ARG A 192 17.40 22.09 -12.26
CA ARG A 192 18.48 21.13 -12.42
C ARG A 192 18.58 20.55 -13.84
N PHE A 193 17.44 20.47 -14.52
CA PHE A 193 17.30 19.88 -15.84
C PHE A 193 16.87 20.90 -16.90
N GLU A 194 17.18 22.18 -16.67
CA GLU A 194 17.03 23.20 -17.69
C GLU A 194 17.91 22.87 -18.90
N GLY A 195 17.32 22.84 -20.10
CA GLY A 195 18.04 22.57 -21.34
C GLY A 195 18.43 21.11 -21.58
N CYS A 196 17.86 20.14 -20.85
CA CYS A 196 18.20 18.71 -21.01
C CYS A 196 17.69 18.05 -22.31
N GLY A 197 17.11 18.81 -23.23
CA GLY A 197 16.60 18.33 -24.53
C GLY A 197 15.26 17.59 -24.48
N ASP A 198 14.58 17.57 -23.33
CA ASP A 198 13.28 16.92 -23.09
C ASP A 198 12.57 17.64 -21.92
N LEU A 199 11.40 17.15 -21.49
CA LEU A 199 10.73 17.62 -20.29
C LEU A 199 11.63 17.38 -19.05
N PRO A 200 11.79 18.37 -18.15
CA PRO A 200 12.60 18.24 -16.94
C PRO A 200 12.30 17.00 -16.09
N GLU A 201 11.01 16.66 -15.95
CA GLU A 201 10.55 15.46 -15.24
C GLU A 201 11.01 14.14 -15.91
N ASN A 202 11.06 14.07 -17.23
CA ASN A 202 11.59 12.91 -17.98
C ASN A 202 13.11 12.78 -17.78
N CYS A 203 13.83 13.89 -17.82
CA CYS A 203 15.27 13.92 -17.58
C CYS A 203 15.60 13.51 -16.14
N ALA A 204 14.85 14.02 -15.17
CA ALA A 204 14.98 13.62 -13.77
C ALA A 204 14.73 12.11 -13.58
N ALA A 205 13.69 11.57 -14.21
CA ALA A 205 13.39 10.15 -14.17
C ALA A 205 14.54 9.29 -14.71
N ARG A 206 15.08 9.63 -15.90
CA ARG A 206 16.23 8.92 -16.48
C ARG A 206 17.49 8.99 -15.62
N ALA A 207 17.75 10.14 -15.00
CA ALA A 207 18.95 10.36 -14.18
C ALA A 207 19.00 9.48 -12.92
N THR A 208 17.85 8.91 -12.50
CA THR A 208 17.82 7.94 -11.38
C THR A 208 18.50 6.62 -11.71
N GLY A 209 18.52 6.22 -12.99
CA GLY A 209 19.08 4.94 -13.44
C GLY A 209 18.30 3.70 -12.96
N VAL A 210 17.11 3.86 -12.37
CA VAL A 210 16.31 2.74 -11.87
C VAL A 210 15.29 2.31 -12.94
N SER A 211 15.15 1.00 -13.14
CA SER A 211 14.21 0.44 -14.11
C SER A 211 12.76 0.76 -13.75
N ALA A 212 12.00 1.29 -14.72
CA ALA A 212 10.57 1.57 -14.59
C ALA A 212 9.76 0.32 -14.18
N LYS A 213 10.12 -0.86 -14.73
CA LYS A 213 9.50 -2.13 -14.34
C LYS A 213 9.76 -2.45 -12.87
N ALA A 214 10.97 -2.20 -12.39
CA ALA A 214 11.31 -2.46 -10.99
C ALA A 214 10.59 -1.51 -10.02
N LEU A 215 10.38 -0.26 -10.43
CA LEU A 215 9.59 0.70 -9.67
C LEU A 215 8.11 0.29 -9.61
N LEU A 216 7.54 -0.17 -10.73
CA LEU A 216 6.16 -0.67 -10.76
C LEU A 216 5.95 -1.96 -9.99
N SER A 217 6.99 -2.74 -9.68
CA SER A 217 6.90 -3.95 -8.84
C SER A 217 6.98 -3.67 -7.34
N ALA A 218 7.22 -2.43 -6.92
CA ALA A 218 7.30 -2.08 -5.50
C ALA A 218 5.95 -2.22 -4.77
N PRO A 219 5.92 -2.35 -3.43
CA PRO A 219 4.66 -2.45 -2.68
C PRO A 219 3.70 -1.30 -3.03
N PRO A 220 2.37 -1.55 -3.11
CA PRO A 220 1.38 -0.50 -3.43
C PRO A 220 1.47 0.73 -2.52
N SER A 221 1.81 0.52 -1.24
CA SER A 221 1.97 1.56 -0.21
C SER A 221 3.29 2.33 -0.29
N ALA A 222 4.25 1.90 -1.12
CA ALA A 222 5.51 2.61 -1.28
C ALA A 222 5.28 3.99 -1.91
N VAL A 223 6.04 4.98 -1.44
CA VAL A 223 6.00 6.33 -1.97
C VAL A 223 7.21 6.57 -2.86
N LEU A 224 6.95 6.90 -4.13
CA LEU A 224 7.93 7.24 -5.15
C LEU A 224 7.73 8.69 -5.56
N ALA A 225 8.78 9.51 -5.46
CA ALA A 225 8.72 10.93 -5.81
C ALA A 225 7.52 11.67 -5.17
N GLY A 226 7.23 11.34 -3.91
CA GLY A 226 6.15 11.94 -3.13
C GLY A 226 4.74 11.44 -3.47
N HIS A 227 4.59 10.37 -4.26
CA HIS A 227 3.29 9.80 -4.64
C HIS A 227 3.28 8.28 -4.44
N TYR A 228 2.12 7.70 -4.17
CA TYR A 228 2.01 6.25 -3.99
C TYR A 228 2.24 5.51 -5.32
N VAL A 229 3.05 4.45 -5.28
CA VAL A 229 3.31 3.58 -6.44
C VAL A 229 2.01 2.97 -6.96
N CYS A 230 1.05 2.68 -6.07
CA CYS A 230 -0.25 2.18 -6.47
C CYS A 230 -0.97 3.08 -7.48
N TRP A 231 -0.87 4.41 -7.38
CA TRP A 231 -1.53 5.33 -8.31
C TRP A 231 -0.98 5.18 -9.73
N ALA A 232 0.35 5.06 -9.85
CA ALA A 232 1.01 4.83 -11.14
C ALA A 232 0.62 3.48 -11.73
N ARG A 233 0.59 2.43 -10.90
CA ARG A 233 0.20 1.09 -11.34
C ARG A 233 -1.26 1.05 -11.79
N ALA A 234 -2.16 1.70 -11.07
CA ALA A 234 -3.57 1.76 -11.41
C ALA A 234 -3.79 2.49 -12.74
N LEU A 235 -3.13 3.62 -12.97
CA LEU A 235 -3.19 4.31 -14.26
C LEU A 235 -2.59 3.46 -15.39
N ALA A 236 -1.43 2.84 -15.16
CA ALA A 236 -0.77 1.96 -16.11
C ALA A 236 -1.68 0.81 -16.55
N ALA A 237 -2.38 0.17 -15.62
CA ALA A 237 -3.34 -0.89 -15.93
C ALA A 237 -4.48 -0.38 -16.84
N ARG A 238 -5.06 0.78 -16.53
CA ARG A 238 -6.13 1.36 -17.35
C ARG A 238 -5.69 1.76 -18.76
N LEU A 239 -4.47 2.25 -18.90
CA LEU A 239 -3.88 2.58 -20.20
C LEU A 239 -3.73 1.32 -21.05
N LEU A 240 -3.21 0.24 -20.46
CA LEU A 240 -3.07 -1.06 -21.14
C LEU A 240 -4.42 -1.68 -21.52
N GLU A 241 -5.45 -1.45 -20.71
CA GLU A 241 -6.83 -1.89 -20.99
C GLU A 241 -7.57 -0.98 -21.98
N GLY A 242 -6.96 0.12 -22.43
CA GLY A 242 -7.61 1.11 -23.31
C GLY A 242 -8.76 1.87 -22.65
N LYS A 243 -8.86 1.85 -21.32
CA LYS A 243 -9.93 2.53 -20.55
C LYS A 243 -9.67 4.02 -20.34
N VAL A 244 -8.44 4.47 -20.57
CA VAL A 244 -8.04 5.88 -20.51
C VAL A 244 -7.64 6.31 -21.91
N GLY A 245 -8.36 7.30 -22.44
CA GLY A 245 -8.06 7.89 -23.74
C GLY A 245 -6.82 8.79 -23.71
N ARG A 246 -6.61 9.54 -24.78
CA ARG A 246 -5.56 10.56 -24.86
C ARG A 246 -5.77 11.61 -23.76
N LEU A 247 -4.69 11.95 -23.03
CA LEU A 247 -4.68 13.00 -22.03
C LEU A 247 -3.82 14.15 -22.56
N ASP A 248 -4.48 15.28 -22.84
CA ASP A 248 -3.92 16.43 -23.56
C ASP A 248 -3.25 17.45 -22.63
N SER A 249 -3.32 17.23 -21.31
CA SER A 249 -2.62 18.04 -20.35
C SER A 249 -2.00 17.23 -19.21
N GLY A 250 -0.92 17.78 -18.62
CA GLY A 250 -0.32 17.23 -17.42
C GLY A 250 -1.30 17.21 -16.25
N MET A 251 -2.27 18.12 -16.23
CA MET A 251 -3.32 18.14 -15.21
C MET A 251 -4.24 16.93 -15.36
N GLU A 252 -4.68 16.64 -16.58
CA GLU A 252 -5.49 15.46 -16.89
C GLU A 252 -4.73 14.16 -16.59
N ALA A 253 -3.43 14.10 -16.92
CA ALA A 253 -2.58 12.96 -16.55
C ALA A 253 -2.50 12.75 -15.04
N TYR A 254 -2.37 13.83 -14.27
CA TYR A 254 -2.35 13.75 -12.81
C TYR A 254 -3.72 13.33 -12.25
N GLU A 255 -4.80 13.98 -12.68
CA GLU A 255 -6.17 13.66 -12.27
C GLU A 255 -6.53 12.20 -12.58
N ALA A 256 -6.19 11.71 -13.77
CA ALA A 256 -6.40 10.31 -14.14
C ALA A 256 -5.64 9.34 -13.22
N ALA A 257 -4.41 9.68 -12.81
CA ALA A 257 -3.65 8.87 -11.88
C ALA A 257 -4.27 8.84 -10.47
N VAL A 258 -4.71 9.99 -9.98
CA VAL A 258 -5.37 10.10 -8.66
C VAL A 258 -6.73 9.37 -8.69
N GLN A 259 -7.53 9.56 -9.75
CA GLN A 259 -8.80 8.86 -9.96
C GLN A 259 -8.62 7.34 -9.99
N ALA A 260 -7.64 6.85 -10.76
CA ALA A 260 -7.29 5.44 -10.80
C ALA A 260 -6.86 4.93 -9.40
N GLY A 261 -6.13 5.76 -8.66
CA GLY A 261 -5.77 5.48 -7.27
C GLY A 261 -6.97 5.32 -6.36
N ALA A 262 -7.93 6.26 -6.39
CA ALA A 262 -9.12 6.21 -5.54
C ALA A 262 -10.01 4.99 -5.84
N GLU A 263 -10.12 4.61 -7.12
CA GLU A 263 -10.95 3.48 -7.54
C GLU A 263 -10.30 2.11 -7.32
N SER A 264 -8.97 2.01 -7.45
CA SER A 264 -8.29 0.71 -7.55
C SER A 264 -7.24 0.44 -6.46
N CYS A 265 -6.83 1.44 -5.68
CA CYS A 265 -5.94 1.23 -4.54
C CYS A 265 -6.72 0.91 -3.26
N TRP A 266 -5.97 0.64 -2.18
CA TRP A 266 -6.51 0.33 -0.85
C TRP A 266 -5.71 1.06 0.25
N GLY A 267 -6.31 1.11 1.44
CA GLY A 267 -5.70 1.68 2.64
C GLY A 267 -5.31 3.15 2.49
N GLU A 268 -4.13 3.52 2.98
CA GLU A 268 -3.64 4.90 2.98
C GLU A 268 -3.51 5.50 1.57
N ALA A 269 -3.09 4.69 0.58
CA ALA A 269 -2.95 5.13 -0.79
C ALA A 269 -4.31 5.51 -1.42
N LYS A 270 -5.38 4.77 -1.09
CA LYS A 270 -6.74 5.11 -1.52
C LYS A 270 -7.24 6.38 -0.83
N ARG A 271 -7.15 6.43 0.50
CA ARG A 271 -7.57 7.61 1.27
C ARG A 271 -6.89 8.89 0.79
N ALA A 272 -5.57 8.83 0.57
CA ALA A 272 -4.82 9.98 0.05
C ALA A 272 -5.26 10.40 -1.36
N ALA A 273 -5.70 9.45 -2.19
CA ALA A 273 -6.23 9.76 -3.52
C ALA A 273 -7.61 10.42 -3.42
N GLU A 274 -8.50 9.90 -2.59
CA GLU A 274 -9.83 10.47 -2.34
C GLU A 274 -9.73 11.90 -1.79
N GLU A 275 -8.85 12.13 -0.81
CA GLU A 275 -8.59 13.47 -0.27
C GLU A 275 -8.01 14.42 -1.33
N GLU A 276 -7.12 13.94 -2.20
CA GLU A 276 -6.56 14.77 -3.26
C GLU A 276 -7.60 15.08 -4.35
N LEU A 277 -8.51 14.14 -4.67
CA LEU A 277 -9.64 14.40 -5.56
C LEU A 277 -10.57 15.47 -5.00
N GLU A 278 -10.93 15.38 -3.71
CA GLU A 278 -11.74 16.41 -3.05
C GLU A 278 -11.07 17.79 -3.15
N ARG A 279 -9.76 17.88 -2.92
CA ARG A 279 -9.02 19.14 -3.10
C ARG A 279 -9.03 19.63 -4.55
N LEU A 280 -8.97 18.72 -5.53
CA LEU A 280 -8.96 19.04 -6.95
C LEU A 280 -10.29 19.65 -7.44
N GLU A 281 -11.39 19.46 -6.71
CA GLU A 281 -12.66 20.15 -6.95
C GLU A 281 -12.57 21.66 -6.68
N ASP A 282 -11.69 22.09 -5.78
CA ASP A 282 -11.41 23.51 -5.55
C ASP A 282 -10.54 24.08 -6.68
N SER A 283 -11.18 24.91 -7.52
CA SER A 283 -10.51 25.65 -8.61
C SER A 283 -9.27 26.44 -8.17
N ASN A 284 -9.26 26.99 -6.95
CA ASN A 284 -8.14 27.73 -6.40
C ASN A 284 -6.96 26.80 -6.07
N TYR A 285 -7.23 25.65 -5.46
CA TYR A 285 -6.23 24.60 -5.25
C TYR A 285 -5.66 24.12 -6.59
N ARG A 286 -6.56 23.80 -7.54
CA ARG A 286 -6.20 23.30 -8.87
C ARG A 286 -5.25 24.25 -9.60
N ASP A 287 -5.59 25.52 -9.71
CA ASP A 287 -4.79 26.49 -10.48
C ASP A 287 -3.52 26.93 -9.74
N ASN A 288 -3.57 27.15 -8.43
CA ASN A 288 -2.45 27.76 -7.68
C ASN A 288 -1.51 26.75 -7.00
N TYR A 289 -1.94 25.49 -6.81
CA TYR A 289 -1.21 24.48 -6.05
C TYR A 289 -0.93 23.18 -6.81
N VAL A 290 -1.64 22.92 -7.91
CA VAL A 290 -1.38 21.74 -8.74
C VAL A 290 -0.76 22.11 -10.09
N ARG A 291 -1.35 23.07 -10.80
CA ARG A 291 -0.91 23.45 -12.15
C ARG A 291 0.51 23.99 -12.22
N TRP A 292 0.91 24.79 -11.24
CA TRP A 292 2.24 25.41 -11.21
C TRP A 292 3.37 24.41 -10.85
N PRO A 293 3.23 23.52 -9.86
CA PRO A 293 4.21 22.46 -9.58
C PRO A 293 3.99 21.19 -10.42
N ILE A 294 3.49 21.29 -11.66
CA ILE A 294 3.21 20.10 -12.49
C ILE A 294 4.39 19.12 -12.66
N PRO A 295 5.67 19.54 -12.74
CA PRO A 295 6.77 18.59 -12.82
C PRO A 295 6.88 17.65 -11.62
N TYR A 296 6.54 18.10 -10.41
CA TYR A 296 6.48 17.24 -9.23
C TYR A 296 5.34 16.22 -9.34
N ARG A 297 4.16 16.68 -9.76
CA ARG A 297 2.94 15.88 -9.88
C ARG A 297 3.06 14.79 -10.95
N LEU A 298 3.92 14.98 -11.94
CA LEU A 298 4.15 14.02 -13.01
C LEU A 298 5.41 13.17 -12.81
N LEU A 299 6.24 13.46 -11.81
CA LEU A 299 7.56 12.82 -11.68
C LEU A 299 7.44 11.31 -11.49
N PHE A 300 6.51 10.86 -10.64
CA PHE A 300 6.30 9.43 -10.41
C PHE A 300 5.79 8.70 -11.67
N LEU A 301 4.99 9.36 -12.51
CA LEU A 301 4.54 8.84 -13.80
C LEU A 301 5.67 8.79 -14.83
N ALA A 302 6.49 9.85 -14.92
CA ALA A 302 7.66 9.89 -15.80
C ALA A 302 8.65 8.74 -15.51
N MET A 303 8.72 8.30 -14.24
CA MET A 303 9.56 7.18 -13.80
C MET A 303 8.98 5.80 -14.08
N THR A 304 7.66 5.66 -14.17
CA THR A 304 6.98 4.36 -14.17
C THR A 304 6.31 4.02 -15.50
N LEU A 305 5.71 4.99 -16.19
CA LEU A 305 5.02 4.80 -17.47
C LEU A 305 5.88 4.14 -18.57
N PRO A 306 7.20 4.39 -18.67
CA PRO A 306 8.03 3.70 -19.68
C PRO A 306 7.96 2.16 -19.61
N ALA A 307 7.59 1.58 -18.46
CA ALA A 307 7.39 0.13 -18.33
C ALA A 307 6.25 -0.42 -19.20
N THR A 308 5.29 0.44 -19.57
CA THR A 308 4.12 0.13 -20.39
C THR A 308 4.26 0.55 -21.86
N GLY A 309 5.41 1.14 -22.23
CA GLY A 309 5.60 1.77 -23.54
C GLY A 309 5.06 3.20 -23.64
N CYS A 310 4.34 3.67 -22.62
CA CYS A 310 3.83 5.03 -22.54
C CYS A 310 4.90 6.05 -22.11
N ARG A 311 4.73 7.32 -22.48
CA ARG A 311 5.61 8.43 -22.10
C ARG A 311 4.88 9.78 -22.03
N ILE A 312 5.45 10.72 -21.30
CA ILE A 312 4.98 12.11 -21.24
C ILE A 312 5.75 12.92 -22.28
N LEU A 313 5.04 13.64 -23.16
CA LEU A 313 5.61 14.46 -24.23
C LEU A 313 5.33 15.95 -23.99
N GLY A 314 6.27 16.79 -24.39
CA GLY A 314 6.11 18.25 -24.40
C GLY A 314 5.56 18.73 -25.73
N ARG A 315 4.40 19.39 -25.74
CA ARG A 315 3.86 20.09 -26.91
C ARG A 315 4.02 21.60 -26.74
N GLU A 316 4.71 22.25 -27.67
CA GLU A 316 4.75 23.71 -27.71
C GLU A 316 3.42 24.28 -28.19
N VAL A 317 2.81 25.13 -27.36
CA VAL A 317 1.58 25.85 -27.68
C VAL A 317 1.87 27.33 -27.68
N ARG A 318 1.66 27.96 -28.83
CA ARG A 318 1.78 29.42 -28.99
C ARG A 318 0.52 30.10 -28.47
N THR A 319 0.67 30.94 -27.45
CA THR A 319 -0.45 31.72 -26.93
C THR A 319 -0.55 33.06 -27.66
N LYS A 320 -1.76 33.38 -28.19
CA LYS A 320 -2.03 34.62 -28.97
C LYS A 320 -1.76 35.92 -28.20
N LYS A 321 -1.72 35.89 -26.86
CA LYS A 321 -1.66 37.09 -26.01
C LYS A 321 -0.27 37.58 -25.64
N ARG A 322 0.81 36.78 -25.81
CA ARG A 322 2.16 37.20 -25.37
C ARG A 322 3.33 36.70 -26.22
N GLY A 323 3.11 35.94 -27.30
CA GLY A 323 4.22 35.37 -28.09
C GLY A 323 5.09 34.35 -27.34
N VAL A 324 4.74 34.04 -26.08
CA VAL A 324 5.44 33.04 -25.25
C VAL A 324 4.91 31.66 -25.65
N ALA A 325 5.81 30.80 -26.11
CA ALA A 325 5.55 29.38 -26.27
C ALA A 325 5.43 28.76 -24.86
N ARG A 326 4.29 28.14 -24.56
CA ARG A 326 4.11 27.32 -23.36
C ARG A 326 4.28 25.86 -23.74
N VAL A 327 4.99 25.09 -22.94
CA VAL A 327 5.07 23.64 -23.11
C VAL A 327 3.94 22.98 -22.32
N GLU A 328 2.97 22.39 -23.01
CA GLU A 328 1.96 21.50 -22.44
C GLU A 328 2.52 20.08 -22.33
N ARG A 329 2.00 19.29 -21.39
CA ARG A 329 2.38 17.88 -21.22
C ARG A 329 1.24 17.04 -21.76
N GLU A 330 1.53 16.11 -22.65
CA GLU A 330 0.58 15.11 -23.14
C GLU A 330 1.06 13.72 -22.77
N LEU A 331 0.14 12.82 -22.41
CA LEU A 331 0.46 11.40 -22.22
C LEU A 331 0.22 10.66 -23.52
N TYR A 332 1.25 9.94 -23.98
CA TYR A 332 1.22 9.15 -25.21
C TYR A 332 1.53 7.69 -24.93
N CYS A 333 0.65 6.82 -25.41
CA CYS A 333 0.78 5.37 -25.56
C CYS A 333 0.34 5.08 -27.02
#